data_AF-F0Q9X4-F1
#
_entry.id   AF-F0Q9X4-F1
#
_cell.length_a   1.000
_cell.length_b   1.000
_cell.length_c   1.000
_cell.angle_alpha   90.00
_cell.angle_beta   90.00
_cell.angle_gamma   90.00
#
_symmetry.space_group_name_H-M   'P 1'
#
loop_
_entity.id
_entity.type
_entity.pdbx_description
1 polymer ?
#
loop_
_entity_poly.entity_id
_entity_poly.type
_entity_poly.pdbx_seq_one_letter_code
_entity_poly.pdbx_strand_id
1 'polypeptide(L)' 'MPTPPRKPPGDEPEVTQETDVPVDGTDPVGEEMMKEVRNDRLQQPAGDSENPAPPEPRR' A
#
# COMPACT_ATOMS: atom_id res chain seq x y z
N MET A 1 -23.03 40.33 -36.14
CA MET A 1 -22.12 40.29 -34.97
C MET A 1 -21.19 39.10 -35.15
N PRO A 2 -19.86 39.25 -35.15
CA PRO A 2 -18.95 38.11 -35.24
C PRO A 2 -18.84 37.46 -33.86
N THR A 3 -19.01 36.14 -33.79
CA THR A 3 -18.88 35.34 -32.57
C THR A 3 -17.42 35.24 -32.13
N PRO A 4 -17.12 35.30 -30.82
CA PRO A 4 -15.75 35.20 -30.34
C PRO A 4 -15.17 33.80 -30.61
N PRO A 5 -13.85 33.70 -30.88
CA PRO A 5 -13.19 32.41 -31.10
C PRO A 5 -13.25 31.56 -29.83
N ARG A 6 -13.68 30.31 -29.98
CA ARG A 6 -13.75 29.33 -28.91
C ARG A 6 -12.32 28.99 -28.47
N LYS A 7 -12.01 29.16 -27.17
CA LYS A 7 -10.71 28.74 -26.60
C LYS A 7 -10.44 27.27 -26.94
N PRO A 8 -9.20 26.89 -27.31
CA PRO A 8 -8.85 25.49 -27.46
C PRO A 8 -9.04 24.75 -26.13
N PRO A 9 -9.44 23.46 -26.16
CA PRO A 9 -9.66 22.69 -24.95
C PRO A 9 -8.33 22.46 -24.22
N GLY A 10 -8.22 23.12 -23.05
CA GLY A 10 -7.61 22.62 -21.80
C GLY A 10 -6.13 22.26 -21.78
N ASP A 11 -5.37 23.00 -20.97
CA ASP A 11 -4.09 22.59 -20.36
C ASP A 11 -4.28 21.46 -19.32
N GLU A 12 -5.18 20.49 -19.56
CA GLU A 12 -5.38 19.38 -18.62
C GLU A 12 -4.36 18.27 -18.94
N PRO A 13 -3.56 17.83 -17.95
CA PRO A 13 -2.60 16.76 -18.18
C PRO A 13 -3.32 15.45 -18.50
N GLU A 14 -2.90 14.79 -19.58
CA GLU A 14 -3.38 13.46 -19.91
C GLU A 14 -3.00 12.49 -18.79
N VAL A 15 -4.00 11.78 -18.24
CA VAL A 15 -3.77 10.72 -17.24
C VAL A 15 -3.11 9.54 -17.94
N THR A 16 -1.79 9.41 -17.79
CA THR A 16 -1.06 8.24 -18.28
C THR A 16 -1.28 7.08 -17.33
N GLN A 17 -1.55 5.88 -17.86
CA GLN A 17 -1.63 4.68 -17.03
C GLN A 17 -0.27 4.43 -16.37
N GLU A 18 -0.23 4.41 -15.04
CA GLU A 18 0.96 4.08 -14.25
C GLU A 18 1.40 2.66 -14.63
N THR A 19 2.47 2.57 -15.41
CA THR A 19 2.93 1.32 -16.02
C THR A 19 3.74 0.46 -15.03
N ASP A 20 3.90 0.94 -13.80
CA ASP A 20 4.91 0.48 -12.85
C ASP A 20 4.33 -0.36 -11.69
N VAL A 21 3.03 -0.69 -11.75
CA VAL A 21 2.41 -1.61 -10.78
C VAL A 21 2.59 -3.05 -11.27
N PRO A 22 3.29 -3.92 -10.51
CA PRO A 22 3.48 -5.31 -10.90
C PRO A 22 2.13 -6.06 -11.00
N VAL A 23 1.91 -6.74 -12.12
CA VAL A 23 0.66 -7.48 -12.41
C VAL A 23 0.54 -8.80 -11.64
N ASP A 24 1.64 -9.28 -11.09
CA ASP A 24 1.71 -10.48 -10.25
C ASP A 24 1.25 -10.23 -8.80
N GLY A 25 0.89 -8.97 -8.48
CA GLY A 25 0.44 -8.57 -7.15
C GLY A 25 1.57 -8.49 -6.13
N THR A 26 2.82 -8.55 -6.57
CA THR A 26 3.99 -8.34 -5.70
C THR A 26 4.32 -6.86 -5.60
N ASP A 27 4.87 -6.44 -4.47
CA ASP A 27 5.41 -5.10 -4.29
C ASP A 27 6.76 -5.22 -3.58
N PRO A 28 7.85 -5.49 -4.33
CA PRO A 28 9.16 -5.72 -3.74
C PRO A 28 9.68 -4.49 -2.97
N VAL A 29 9.31 -3.28 -3.41
CA VAL A 29 9.67 -2.03 -2.73
C VAL A 29 8.90 -1.91 -1.41
N GLY A 30 7.59 -2.17 -1.42
CA GLY A 30 6.77 -2.23 -0.22
C GLY A 30 7.25 -3.26 0.79
N GLU A 31 7.60 -4.47 0.34
CA GLU A 31 8.15 -5.54 1.16
C GLU A 31 9.49 -5.13 1.82
N GLU A 32 10.36 -4.41 1.10
CA GLU A 32 11.60 -3.90 1.67
C GLU A 32 11.37 -2.86 2.76
N MET A 33 10.46 -1.91 2.54
CA MET A 33 10.11 -0.89 3.54
C MET A 33 9.54 -1.51 4.82
N MET A 34 8.79 -2.61 4.71
CA MET A 34 8.24 -3.31 5.89
C MET A 34 9.31 -3.97 6.76
N LYS A 35 10.49 -4.31 6.23
CA LYS A 35 11.58 -4.92 7.01
C LYS A 35 12.19 -3.95 8.02
N GLU A 36 12.12 -2.66 7.74
CA GLU A 36 12.69 -1.61 8.59
C GLU A 36 11.76 -1.18 9.72
N VAL A 37 10.48 -1.59 9.67
CA VAL A 37 9.49 -1.27 10.71
C VAL A 37 9.85 -1.99 12.00
N ARG A 38 10.45 -1.26 12.94
CA ARG A 38 10.77 -1.75 14.30
C ARG A 38 9.73 -1.25 15.29
N ASN A 39 9.31 -2.14 16.18
CA ASN A 39 8.41 -1.79 17.29
C ASN A 39 9.19 -1.76 18.60
N ASP A 40 9.53 -0.56 19.06
CA ASP A 40 10.32 -0.37 20.27
C ASP A 40 9.57 -0.79 21.55
N ARG A 41 8.24 -0.92 21.48
CA ARG A 41 7.42 -1.40 22.60
C ARG A 41 7.41 -2.92 22.73
N LEU A 42 7.82 -3.64 21.68
CA LEU A 42 8.00 -5.10 21.70
C LEU A 42 9.41 -5.51 22.16
N GLN A 43 10.30 -4.56 22.44
CA GLN A 43 11.63 -4.81 23.05
C GLN A 43 11.53 -5.17 24.55
N GLN A 44 10.38 -5.67 25.02
CA GLN A 44 10.33 -6.33 26.32
C GLN A 44 11.04 -7.68 26.17
N PRO A 45 11.88 -8.09 27.13
CA PRO A 45 12.40 -9.45 27.12
C PRO A 45 11.20 -10.39 27.01
N ALA A 46 11.28 -11.39 26.13
CA ALA A 46 10.26 -12.42 26.00
C ALA A 46 10.13 -13.14 27.36
N GLY A 47 9.35 -12.56 28.27
CA GLY A 47 8.87 -13.20 29.47
C GLY A 47 7.66 -14.01 29.06
N ASP A 48 7.91 -15.30 28.82
CA ASP A 48 6.91 -16.36 28.76
C ASP A 48 5.67 -16.06 27.93
N SER A 49 5.84 -15.82 26.63
CA SER A 49 4.75 -16.01 25.67
C SER A 49 4.57 -17.50 25.39
N GLU A 50 4.19 -18.27 26.41
CA GLU A 50 3.51 -19.54 26.19
C GLU A 50 2.17 -19.19 25.55
N ASN A 51 2.10 -19.35 24.23
CA ASN A 51 0.87 -19.21 23.46
C ASN A 51 0.14 -20.56 23.52
N PRO A 52 -0.81 -20.81 24.45
CA PRO A 52 -1.69 -21.94 24.26
C PRO A 52 -2.53 -21.62 23.03
N ALA A 53 -2.31 -22.38 21.95
CA ALA A 53 -3.21 -22.38 20.81
C ALA A 53 -4.67 -22.44 21.34
N PRO A 54 -5.60 -21.64 20.80
CA PRO A 54 -6.99 -21.68 21.25
C PRO A 54 -7.49 -23.13 21.10
N PRO A 55 -8.16 -23.70 22.11
CA PRO A 55 -8.57 -25.10 22.06
C PRO A 55 -9.51 -25.34 20.88
N GLU A 56 -9.27 -26.43 20.15
CA GLU A 56 -10.10 -26.82 19.00
C GLU A 56 -11.59 -26.95 19.41
N PRO A 57 -12.53 -26.51 18.57
CA PRO A 57 -13.95 -26.64 18.87
C PRO A 57 -14.31 -28.11 18.93
N ARG A 58 -14.78 -28.57 20.09
CA ARG A 58 -15.33 -29.92 20.26
C ARG A 58 -16.56 -30.06 19.36
N ARG A 59 -16.49 -31.00 18.42
CA ARG A 59 -17.62 -31.44 17.58
C ARG A 59 -18.62 -32.26 18.38
#